data_AF-A0A962RGI3-F1
#
_entry.id   AF-A0A962RGI3-F1
#
_cell.length_a   1.000
_cell.length_b   1.000
_cell.length_c   1.000
_cell.angle_alpha   90.00
_cell.angle_beta   90.00
_cell.angle_gamma   90.00
#
_symmetry.space_group_name_H-M   'P 1'
#
loop_
_entity.id
_entity.type
_entity.pdbx_description
1 polymer ?
#
loop_
_entity_poly.entity_id
_entity_poly.type
_entity_poly.pdbx_seq_one_letter_code
_entity_poly.pdbx_strand_id
1 'polypeptide(L)'
;MNHPFLRPLADCARRGPSGGRRARAACMGAALLLSSITAVAEQRSIEDAVQVLIDTTKSALLFERVGSQVDSAFEQAVQGMNVGPEQQAIVEKHYDRFMTVKREQLDWANWRTQITKRYLAVFSEAEIRGLVAFYESDLGRKLLQNERAITQASLELAESDMQAMLPRLRSILVELSSELETAR
;
A
#
# COMPACT_ATOMS: atom_id res chain seq x y z
N MET A 1 -19.72 -48.24 11.49
CA MET A 1 -18.37 -48.01 10.94
C MET A 1 -17.53 -47.39 12.05
N ASN A 2 -16.59 -48.17 12.57
CA ASN A 2 -15.59 -47.79 13.57
C ASN A 2 -14.42 -47.12 12.85
N HIS A 3 -13.92 -45.99 13.34
CA HIS A 3 -12.51 -45.65 13.21
C HIS A 3 -11.99 -45.16 14.56
N PRO A 4 -11.03 -45.90 15.17
CA PRO A 4 -10.41 -45.56 16.45
C PRO A 4 -9.23 -44.61 16.21
N PHE A 5 -8.55 -44.24 17.29
CA PHE A 5 -7.45 -43.27 17.38
C PHE A 5 -7.92 -41.83 17.59
N LEU A 6 -8.08 -41.47 18.87
CA LEU A 6 -7.33 -40.37 19.51
C LEU A 6 -7.77 -40.23 20.98
N ARG A 7 -7.08 -40.96 21.86
CA ARG A 7 -6.71 -40.61 23.26
C ARG A 7 -5.98 -41.83 23.88
N PRO A 8 -5.05 -41.68 24.85
CA PRO A 8 -4.66 -40.46 25.57
C PRO A 8 -3.14 -40.20 25.67
N LEU A 9 -2.72 -38.93 25.57
CA LEU A 9 -1.42 -38.46 26.07
C LEU A 9 -1.52 -38.20 27.57
N ALA A 10 -1.57 -39.27 28.37
CA ALA A 10 -1.53 -39.17 29.82
C ALA A 10 -0.88 -40.42 30.41
N ASP A 11 0.43 -40.63 30.20
CA ASP A 11 1.22 -41.50 31.10
C ASP A 11 2.76 -41.40 31.06
N CYS A 12 3.35 -40.30 30.58
CA CYS A 12 4.82 -40.17 30.55
C CYS A 12 5.45 -39.55 31.82
N ALA A 13 4.71 -39.36 32.90
CA ALA A 13 5.21 -38.67 34.11
C ALA A 13 5.63 -39.61 35.26
N ARG A 14 5.91 -40.89 35.01
CA ARG A 14 6.44 -41.81 36.05
C ARG A 14 7.51 -42.74 35.51
N ARG A 15 8.76 -42.25 35.44
CA ARG A 15 9.97 -43.08 35.64
C ARG A 15 11.16 -42.19 35.96
N GLY A 16 11.75 -42.44 37.13
CA GLY A 16 12.88 -41.69 37.69
C GLY A 16 14.22 -41.89 36.94
N PRO A 17 15.28 -41.23 37.41
CA PRO A 17 16.49 -40.98 36.63
C PRO A 17 17.49 -42.13 36.81
N SER A 18 17.89 -42.77 35.71
CA SER A 18 19.08 -43.62 35.72
C SER A 18 19.90 -43.43 34.45
N GLY A 19 21.08 -42.84 34.64
CA GLY A 19 22.30 -43.18 33.91
C GLY A 19 22.34 -42.87 32.42
N GLY A 20 23.08 -41.83 32.05
CA GLY A 20 23.62 -41.75 30.70
C GLY A 20 24.05 -40.36 30.29
N ARG A 21 25.35 -40.07 30.40
CA ARG A 21 26.03 -38.87 29.87
C ARG A 21 25.88 -38.67 28.34
N ARG A 22 25.05 -39.48 27.65
CA ARG A 22 24.71 -39.38 26.22
C ARG A 22 23.38 -38.68 25.94
N ALA A 23 22.54 -38.45 26.95
CA ALA A 23 21.25 -37.75 26.78
C ALA A 23 21.38 -36.23 26.61
N ARG A 24 22.54 -35.64 26.93
CA ARG A 24 22.76 -34.18 26.80
C ARG A 24 23.01 -33.72 25.36
N ALA A 25 23.41 -34.60 24.44
CA ALA A 25 23.66 -34.24 23.05
C ALA A 25 22.39 -34.30 22.18
N ALA A 26 21.40 -35.13 22.53
CA ALA A 26 20.18 -35.29 21.74
C ALA A 26 19.14 -34.18 21.97
N CYS A 27 19.14 -33.53 23.13
CA CYS A 27 18.27 -32.37 23.39
C CYS A 27 18.78 -31.06 22.77
N MET A 28 20.07 -30.97 22.39
CA MET A 28 20.65 -29.77 21.78
C MET A 28 20.41 -29.68 20.27
N GLY A 29 20.16 -30.81 19.58
CA GLY A 29 19.79 -30.82 18.16
C GLY A 29 18.32 -30.53 17.89
N ALA A 30 17.41 -30.90 18.80
CA ALA A 30 15.97 -30.66 18.66
C ALA A 30 15.57 -29.20 18.95
N ALA A 31 16.33 -28.47 19.76
CA ALA A 31 16.08 -27.07 20.07
C ALA A 31 16.40 -26.11 18.91
N LEU A 32 17.34 -26.47 18.02
CA LEU A 32 17.74 -25.62 16.88
C LEU A 32 16.74 -25.65 15.70
N LEU A 33 15.89 -26.68 15.61
CA LEU A 33 14.85 -26.76 14.57
C LEU A 33 13.55 -26.05 14.95
N LEU A 34 13.30 -25.81 16.24
CA LEU A 34 12.12 -25.10 16.73
C LEU A 34 12.23 -23.57 16.55
N SER A 35 13.45 -23.01 16.61
CA SER A 35 13.66 -21.56 16.45
C SER A 35 13.39 -21.06 15.04
N SER A 36 13.73 -21.84 14.00
CA SER A 36 13.54 -21.43 12.60
C SER A 36 12.06 -21.33 12.20
N ILE A 37 11.18 -22.11 12.83
CA ILE A 37 9.74 -22.12 12.52
C ILE A 37 9.06 -20.86 13.08
N THR A 38 9.45 -20.41 14.27
CA THR A 38 8.85 -19.23 14.91
C THR A 38 9.14 -17.94 14.16
N ALA A 39 10.36 -17.76 13.65
CA ALA A 39 10.74 -16.56 12.89
C ALA A 39 9.98 -16.44 11.55
N VAL A 40 9.74 -17.56 10.86
CA VAL A 40 8.98 -17.55 9.59
C VAL A 40 7.48 -17.31 9.83
N ALA A 41 6.93 -17.82 10.93
CA ALA A 41 5.53 -17.60 11.27
C ALA A 41 5.25 -16.13 11.66
N GLU A 42 6.13 -15.52 12.45
CA GLU A 42 6.06 -14.10 12.82
C GLU A 42 6.23 -13.18 11.60
N GLN A 43 7.20 -13.49 10.73
CA GLN A 43 7.41 -12.75 9.48
C GLN A 43 6.19 -12.80 8.55
N ARG A 44 5.54 -13.97 8.39
CA ARG A 44 4.30 -14.07 7.62
C ARG A 44 3.17 -13.27 8.27
N SER A 45 3.07 -13.30 9.60
CA SER A 45 2.05 -12.54 10.33
C SER A 45 2.19 -11.03 10.15
N ILE A 46 3.42 -10.51 10.05
CA ILE A 46 3.61 -9.07 9.80
C ILE A 46 3.38 -8.71 8.33
N GLU A 47 3.75 -9.58 7.39
CA GLU A 47 3.41 -9.39 5.96
C GLU A 47 1.90 -9.30 5.76
N ASP A 48 1.13 -10.17 6.42
CA ASP A 48 -0.33 -10.14 6.40
C ASP A 48 -0.89 -8.83 6.99
N ALA A 49 -0.29 -8.32 8.07
CA ALA A 49 -0.69 -7.04 8.65
C ALA A 49 -0.44 -5.87 7.67
N VAL A 50 0.68 -5.87 6.94
CA VAL A 50 0.91 -4.89 5.87
C VAL A 50 -0.10 -5.04 4.73
N GLN A 51 -0.52 -6.27 4.39
CA GLN A 51 -1.58 -6.47 3.40
C GLN A 51 -2.89 -5.82 3.84
N VAL A 52 -3.29 -5.99 5.10
CA VAL A 52 -4.47 -5.34 5.68
C VAL A 52 -4.35 -3.82 5.57
N LEU A 53 -3.18 -3.25 5.85
CA LEU A 53 -2.94 -1.81 5.70
C LEU A 53 -3.14 -1.37 4.24
N ILE A 54 -2.53 -2.07 3.28
CA ILE A 54 -2.66 -1.78 1.84
C ILE A 54 -4.13 -1.81 1.40
N ASP A 55 -4.89 -2.81 1.83
CA ASP A 55 -6.30 -2.97 1.50
C ASP A 55 -7.16 -1.87 2.15
N THR A 56 -6.80 -1.42 3.35
CA THR A 56 -7.54 -0.39 4.09
C THR A 56 -7.28 1.02 3.56
N THR A 57 -6.06 1.33 3.08
CA THR A 57 -5.67 2.69 2.65
C THR A 57 -6.02 3.02 1.19
N LYS A 58 -7.02 2.34 0.60
CA LYS A 58 -7.46 2.55 -0.80
C LYS A 58 -6.33 2.41 -1.84
N SER A 59 -5.32 1.61 -1.54
CA SER A 59 -4.15 1.45 -2.42
C SER A 59 -4.52 0.84 -3.78
N ALA A 60 -5.56 0.00 -3.82
CA ALA A 60 -6.11 -0.53 -5.07
C ALA A 60 -6.57 0.58 -6.03
N LEU A 61 -7.22 1.64 -5.53
CA LEU A 61 -7.66 2.77 -6.35
C LEU A 61 -6.49 3.55 -6.95
N LEU A 62 -5.37 3.64 -6.21
CA LEU A 62 -4.15 4.29 -6.74
C LEU A 62 -3.55 3.44 -7.87
N PHE A 63 -3.49 2.13 -7.67
CA PHE A 63 -2.97 1.20 -8.68
C PHE A 63 -3.81 1.19 -9.95
N GLU A 64 -5.14 1.11 -9.82
CA GLU A 64 -6.09 1.20 -10.93
C GLU A 64 -5.96 2.53 -11.69
N ARG A 65 -5.79 3.64 -10.96
CA ARG A 65 -5.57 4.96 -11.58
C ARG A 65 -4.30 4.97 -12.43
N VAL A 66 -3.20 4.39 -11.96
CA VAL A 66 -1.97 4.27 -12.77
C VAL A 66 -2.25 3.46 -14.04
N GLY A 67 -2.97 2.34 -13.92
CA GLY A 67 -3.41 1.54 -15.07
C GLY A 67 -4.20 2.36 -16.09
N SER A 68 -5.20 3.12 -15.64
CA SER A 68 -6.02 3.98 -16.51
C SER A 68 -5.21 5.10 -17.18
N GLN A 69 -4.20 5.66 -16.50
CA GLN A 69 -3.35 6.70 -17.08
C GLN A 69 -2.47 6.13 -18.20
N VAL A 70 -1.98 4.91 -18.03
CA VAL A 70 -1.22 4.20 -19.07
C VAL A 70 -2.10 3.91 -20.29
N ASP A 71 -3.36 3.54 -20.08
CA ASP A 71 -4.34 3.36 -21.17
C ASP A 71 -4.61 4.67 -21.92
N SER A 72 -4.92 5.74 -21.21
CA SER A 72 -5.14 7.06 -21.81
C SER A 72 -3.92 7.57 -22.58
N ALA A 73 -2.70 7.31 -22.09
CA ALA A 73 -1.48 7.70 -22.78
C ALA A 73 -1.31 6.96 -24.12
N PHE A 74 -1.63 5.67 -24.16
CA PHE A 74 -1.61 4.89 -25.41
C PHE A 74 -2.65 5.40 -26.40
N GLU A 75 -3.88 5.64 -25.94
CA GLU A 75 -4.98 6.16 -26.78
C GLU A 75 -4.63 7.53 -27.38
N GLN A 76 -4.10 8.45 -26.56
CA GLN A 76 -3.66 9.77 -27.03
C GLN A 76 -2.53 9.67 -28.06
N ALA A 77 -1.58 8.76 -27.87
CA ALA A 77 -0.51 8.54 -28.83
C ALA A 77 -1.05 8.05 -30.18
N VAL A 78 -2.01 7.12 -30.19
CA VAL A 78 -2.65 6.64 -31.42
C VAL A 78 -3.47 7.74 -32.10
N GLN A 79 -4.23 8.52 -31.33
CA GLN A 79 -5.00 9.66 -31.88
C GLN A 79 -4.09 10.69 -32.57
N GLY A 80 -2.89 10.93 -32.04
CA GLY A 80 -1.89 11.82 -32.63
C GLY A 80 -1.28 11.34 -33.96
N MET A 81 -1.48 10.07 -34.34
CA MET A 81 -0.91 9.49 -35.58
C MET A 81 -1.83 9.63 -36.80
N ASN A 82 -3.03 10.21 -36.64
CA ASN A 82 -4.02 10.39 -37.73
C ASN A 82 -4.32 9.09 -38.50
N VAL A 83 -4.61 8.02 -37.75
CA VAL A 83 -4.87 6.68 -38.29
C VAL A 83 -6.15 6.65 -39.14
N GLY A 84 -6.06 6.11 -40.36
CA GLY A 84 -7.21 5.90 -41.24
C GLY A 84 -7.91 4.54 -41.03
N PRO A 85 -9.14 4.35 -41.55
CA PRO A 85 -9.92 3.12 -41.35
C PRO A 85 -9.21 1.83 -41.80
N GLU A 86 -8.43 1.90 -42.88
CA GLU A 86 -7.64 0.77 -43.42
C GLU A 86 -6.48 0.32 -42.51
N GLN A 87 -6.06 1.19 -41.58
CA GLN A 87 -4.96 0.93 -40.65
C GLN A 87 -5.47 0.41 -39.30
N GLN A 88 -6.79 0.28 -39.10
CA GLN A 88 -7.39 -0.14 -37.83
C GLN A 88 -6.87 -1.50 -37.35
N ALA A 89 -6.68 -2.46 -38.26
CA ALA A 89 -6.15 -3.78 -37.93
C ALA A 89 -4.69 -3.70 -37.41
N ILE A 90 -3.92 -2.70 -37.84
CA ILE A 90 -2.56 -2.47 -37.35
C ILE A 90 -2.61 -1.93 -35.91
N VAL A 91 -3.52 -0.99 -35.63
CA VAL A 91 -3.73 -0.45 -34.28
C VAL A 91 -4.17 -1.55 -33.32
N GLU A 92 -5.16 -2.36 -33.69
CA GLU A 92 -5.68 -3.45 -32.85
C GLU A 92 -4.59 -4.46 -32.49
N LYS A 93 -3.81 -4.92 -33.47
CA LYS A 93 -2.66 -5.81 -33.23
C LYS A 93 -1.65 -5.23 -32.24
N HIS A 94 -1.40 -3.91 -32.28
CA HIS A 94 -0.46 -3.28 -31.36
C HIS A 94 -1.08 -2.99 -29.99
N TYR A 95 -2.38 -2.74 -29.94
CA TYR A 95 -3.13 -2.65 -28.70
C TYR A 95 -3.09 -3.96 -27.91
N ASP A 96 -3.24 -5.12 -28.56
CA ASP A 96 -3.12 -6.43 -27.91
C ASP A 96 -1.74 -6.66 -27.28
N ARG A 97 -0.69 -6.23 -28.00
CA ARG A 97 0.69 -6.27 -27.49
C ARG A 97 0.87 -5.32 -26.32
N PHE A 98 0.33 -4.11 -26.41
CA PHE A 98 0.32 -3.14 -25.32
C PHE A 98 -0.38 -3.70 -24.07
N MET A 99 -1.56 -4.30 -24.23
CA MET A 99 -2.31 -4.92 -23.14
C MET A 99 -1.56 -6.09 -22.50
N THR A 100 -0.81 -6.85 -23.30
CA THR A 100 0.06 -7.92 -22.80
C THR A 100 1.17 -7.35 -21.90
N VAL A 101 1.90 -6.34 -22.38
CA VAL A 101 2.95 -5.67 -21.58
C VAL A 101 2.36 -5.03 -20.32
N LYS A 102 1.19 -4.37 -20.43
CA LYS A 102 0.51 -3.75 -19.29
C LYS A 102 0.21 -4.78 -18.21
N ARG A 103 -0.32 -5.96 -18.57
CA ARG A 103 -0.62 -7.03 -17.61
C ARG A 103 0.64 -7.60 -16.95
N GLU A 104 1.75 -7.70 -17.68
CA GLU A 104 3.03 -8.17 -17.13
C GLU A 104 3.64 -7.17 -16.15
N GLN A 105 3.57 -5.87 -16.46
CA GLN A 105 4.25 -4.81 -15.70
C GLN A 105 3.37 -4.25 -14.56
N LEU A 106 2.07 -4.10 -14.81
CA LEU A 106 1.07 -3.67 -13.84
C LEU A 106 0.34 -4.90 -13.28
N ASP A 107 1.11 -5.83 -12.73
CA ASP A 107 0.59 -6.97 -11.99
C ASP A 107 0.35 -6.62 -10.52
N TRP A 108 -0.89 -6.75 -10.06
CA TRP A 108 -1.31 -6.38 -8.71
C TRP A 108 -0.61 -7.23 -7.64
N ALA A 109 -0.43 -8.53 -7.87
CA ALA A 109 0.16 -9.42 -6.88
C ALA A 109 1.65 -9.12 -6.68
N ASN A 110 2.39 -8.89 -7.77
CA ASN A 110 3.77 -8.46 -7.73
C ASN A 110 3.91 -7.08 -7.07
N TRP A 111 3.04 -6.12 -7.44
CA TRP A 111 3.03 -4.80 -6.83
C TRP A 111 2.82 -4.88 -5.31
N ARG A 112 1.82 -5.64 -4.84
CA ARG A 112 1.56 -5.89 -3.40
C ARG A 112 2.79 -6.45 -2.71
N THR A 113 3.43 -7.44 -3.31
CA THR A 113 4.66 -8.05 -2.76
C THR A 113 5.76 -7.02 -2.61
N GLN A 114 5.98 -6.18 -3.62
CA GLN A 114 7.06 -5.21 -3.63
C GLN A 114 6.81 -4.04 -2.68
N ILE A 115 5.58 -3.52 -2.60
CA ILE A 115 5.24 -2.45 -1.67
C ILE A 115 5.30 -2.95 -0.21
N THR A 116 4.95 -4.22 0.04
CA THR A 116 5.04 -4.83 1.37
C THR A 116 6.46 -4.84 1.90
N LYS A 117 7.42 -5.27 1.06
CA LYS A 117 8.84 -5.21 1.41
C LYS A 117 9.30 -3.79 1.74
N ARG A 118 8.76 -2.77 1.07
CA ARG A 118 9.08 -1.36 1.36
C ARG A 118 8.54 -0.91 2.71
N TYR A 119 7.31 -1.29 3.07
CA TYR A 119 6.75 -1.02 4.39
C TYR A 119 7.59 -1.66 5.50
N LEU A 120 7.94 -2.94 5.35
CA LEU A 120 8.76 -3.68 6.32
C LEU A 120 10.20 -3.17 6.43
N ALA A 121 10.69 -2.43 5.44
CA ALA A 121 12.01 -1.79 5.48
C ALA A 121 12.00 -0.42 6.19
N VAL A 122 10.83 0.20 6.34
CA VAL A 122 10.67 1.56 6.90
C VAL A 122 10.10 1.53 8.31
N PHE A 123 9.15 0.63 8.57
CA PHE A 123 8.44 0.54 9.84
C PHE A 123 8.82 -0.72 10.59
N SER A 124 8.96 -0.58 11.91
CA SER A 124 9.06 -1.73 12.80
C SER A 124 7.73 -2.49 12.86
N GLU A 125 7.81 -3.73 13.35
CA GLU A 125 6.66 -4.60 13.50
C GLU A 125 5.57 -3.99 14.42
N ALA A 126 5.99 -3.31 15.49
CA ALA A 126 5.10 -2.64 16.42
C ALA A 126 4.38 -1.44 15.76
N GLU A 127 5.08 -0.68 14.92
CA GLU A 127 4.50 0.46 14.19
C GLU A 127 3.50 0.00 13.13
N ILE A 128 3.82 -1.05 12.36
CA ILE A 128 2.87 -1.64 11.40
C ILE A 128 1.59 -2.11 12.11
N ARG A 129 1.72 -2.83 13.23
CA ARG A 129 0.55 -3.25 14.00
C ARG A 129 -0.25 -2.07 14.55
N GLY A 130 0.43 -1.02 15.01
CA GLY A 130 -0.22 0.23 15.44
C GLY A 130 -1.00 0.90 14.30
N LEU A 131 -0.42 0.98 13.10
CA LEU A 131 -1.08 1.52 11.92
C LEU A 131 -2.33 0.72 11.53
N VAL A 132 -2.22 -0.61 11.50
CA VAL A 132 -3.37 -1.49 11.21
C VAL A 132 -4.48 -1.26 12.23
N ALA A 133 -4.18 -1.32 13.53
CA ALA A 133 -5.17 -1.11 14.58
C ALA A 133 -5.84 0.27 14.49
N PHE A 134 -5.09 1.31 14.13
CA PHE A 134 -5.64 2.65 13.93
C PHE A 134 -6.58 2.69 12.72
N TYR A 135 -6.15 2.23 11.54
CA TYR A 135 -6.96 2.32 10.32
C TYR A 135 -8.18 1.39 10.32
N GLU A 136 -8.15 0.29 11.09
CA GLU A 136 -9.31 -0.56 11.34
C GLU A 136 -10.30 0.02 12.36
N SER A 137 -9.88 0.99 13.18
CA SER A 137 -10.77 1.64 14.15
C SER A 137 -11.86 2.48 13.48
N ASP A 138 -12.96 2.75 14.20
CA ASP A 138 -14.01 3.66 13.71
C ASP A 138 -13.47 5.05 13.38
N LEU A 139 -12.50 5.53 14.18
CA LEU A 139 -11.85 6.81 13.95
C LEU A 139 -11.00 6.79 12.67
N GLY A 140 -10.17 5.77 12.48
CA GLY A 140 -9.31 5.63 11.30
C GLY A 140 -10.12 5.46 10.01
N ARG A 141 -11.17 4.64 10.04
CA ARG A 141 -12.10 4.53 8.90
C ARG A 141 -12.81 5.84 8.60
N LYS A 142 -13.28 6.56 9.64
CA LYS A 142 -13.89 7.88 9.47
C LYS A 142 -12.89 8.86 8.85
N LEU A 143 -11.64 8.87 9.29
CA LEU A 143 -10.59 9.69 8.69
C LEU A 143 -10.44 9.38 7.19
N LEU A 144 -10.22 8.11 6.81
CA LEU A 144 -10.06 7.69 5.41
C LEU A 144 -11.25 8.02 4.52
N GLN A 145 -12.48 7.97 5.06
CA GLN A 145 -13.69 8.35 4.33
C GLN A 145 -13.76 9.87 4.10
N ASN A 146 -13.29 10.66 5.07
CA ASN A 146 -13.38 12.12 5.06
C ASN A 146 -12.15 12.83 4.48
N GLU A 147 -11.03 12.14 4.25
CA GLU A 147 -9.81 12.74 3.67
C GLU A 147 -10.08 13.58 2.41
N ARG A 148 -10.94 13.09 1.50
CA ARG A 148 -11.33 13.85 0.30
C ARG A 148 -12.14 15.10 0.64
N ALA A 149 -13.09 15.00 1.57
CA ALA A 149 -13.92 16.12 1.98
C ALA A 149 -13.08 17.20 2.71
N ILE A 150 -12.15 16.78 3.58
CA ILE A 150 -11.23 17.67 4.28
C ILE A 150 -10.32 18.38 3.28
N THR A 151 -9.76 17.66 2.32
CA THR A 151 -8.90 18.24 1.26
C THR A 151 -9.69 19.25 0.43
N GLN A 152 -10.91 18.91 0.01
CA GLN A 152 -11.78 19.79 -0.77
C GLN A 152 -12.13 21.06 0.01
N ALA A 153 -12.56 20.93 1.26
CA ALA A 153 -12.86 22.08 2.12
C ALA A 153 -11.63 22.98 2.34
N SER A 154 -10.43 22.39 2.41
CA SER A 154 -9.18 23.14 2.54
C SER A 154 -8.87 23.97 1.28
N LEU A 155 -9.16 23.43 0.09
CA LEU A 155 -9.01 24.16 -1.18
C LEU A 155 -10.02 25.29 -1.31
N GLU A 156 -11.28 25.03 -0.96
CA GLU A 156 -12.35 26.05 -0.97
C GLU A 156 -12.02 27.22 -0.02
N LEU A 157 -11.47 26.91 1.15
CA LEU A 157 -11.00 27.93 2.09
C LEU A 157 -9.86 28.77 1.49
N ALA A 158 -8.84 28.13 0.91
CA ALA A 158 -7.72 28.84 0.29
C ALA A 158 -8.17 29.74 -0.87
N GLU A 159 -9.15 29.29 -1.67
CA GLU A 159 -9.73 30.11 -2.74
C GLU A 159 -10.48 31.33 -2.18
N SER A 160 -11.27 31.15 -1.13
CA SER A 160 -11.98 32.23 -0.46
C SER A 160 -11.03 33.28 0.11
N ASP A 161 -9.96 32.85 0.79
CA ASP A 161 -8.93 33.73 1.32
C ASP A 161 -8.25 34.54 0.21
N MET A 162 -7.92 33.88 -0.92
CA MET A 162 -7.36 34.57 -2.08
C MET A 162 -8.30 35.65 -2.61
N GLN A 163 -9.59 35.34 -2.77
CA GLN A 163 -10.59 36.31 -3.22
C GLN A 163 -10.70 37.51 -2.25
N ALA A 164 -10.63 37.26 -0.94
CA ALA A 164 -10.70 38.30 0.08
C ALA A 164 -9.45 39.22 0.09
N MET A 165 -8.28 38.71 -0.30
CA MET A 165 -7.04 39.50 -0.37
C MET A 165 -6.97 40.43 -1.60
N LEU A 166 -7.62 40.08 -2.71
CA LEU A 166 -7.50 40.81 -3.99
C LEU A 166 -7.75 42.33 -3.89
N PRO A 167 -8.78 42.83 -3.18
CA PRO A 167 -9.00 44.27 -3.07
C PRO A 167 -7.86 45.01 -2.35
N ARG A 168 -7.30 44.40 -1.30
CA ARG A 168 -6.18 44.99 -0.55
C ARG A 168 -4.91 45.02 -1.39
N LEU A 169 -4.63 43.94 -2.13
CA LEU A 169 -3.52 43.90 -3.08
C LEU A 169 -3.66 44.98 -4.15
N ARG A 170 -4.87 45.21 -4.67
CA ARG A 170 -5.13 46.31 -5.61
C ARG A 170 -4.88 47.69 -4.99
N SER A 171 -5.29 47.92 -3.74
CA SER A 171 -5.02 49.19 -3.03
C SER A 171 -3.53 49.45 -2.92
N ILE A 172 -2.76 48.44 -2.49
CA ILE A 172 -1.30 48.53 -2.35
C ILE A 172 -0.65 48.90 -3.69
N LEU A 173 -1.09 48.29 -4.79
CA LEU A 173 -0.56 48.60 -6.12
C LEU A 173 -0.91 50.01 -6.60
N VAL A 174 -2.12 50.50 -6.28
CA VAL A 174 -2.53 51.87 -6.58
C VAL A 174 -1.70 52.88 -5.80
N GLU A 175 -1.51 52.65 -4.49
CA GLU A 175 -0.68 53.47 -3.61
C GLU A 175 0.76 53.51 -4.12
N LEU A 176 1.35 52.35 -4.41
CA LEU A 176 2.69 52.25 -4.99
C LEU A 176 2.84 53.05 -6.30
N SER A 177 1.87 52.94 -7.21
CA SER A 177 1.89 53.69 -8.47
C SER A 177 1.89 55.19 -8.24
N SER A 178 1.03 55.68 -7.34
CA SER A 178 0.91 57.10 -7.02
C SER A 178 2.19 57.65 -6.39
N GLU A 179 2.82 56.90 -5.49
CA GLU A 179 4.08 57.30 -4.86
C GLU A 179 5.23 57.38 -5.88
N LEU A 180 5.32 56.41 -6.80
CA LEU A 180 6.33 56.41 -7.86
C LEU A 180 6.18 57.57 -8.85
N GLU A 181 4.95 57.97 -9.18
CA GLU A 181 4.69 59.14 -10.03
C GLU A 181 5.09 60.45 -9.35
N THR A 182 4.85 60.56 -8.04
CA THR A 182 5.17 61.76 -7.26
C THR A 182 6.68 61.90 -6.99
N ALA A 183 7.42 60.79 -7.03
CA ALA A 183 8.87 60.76 -6.83
C ALA A 183 9.69 61.07 -8.11
N ARG A 184 9.03 61.28 -9.25
CA ARG A 184 9.65 61.72 -10.53
C ARG A 184 9.70 63.22 -10.66
#